data_AF-A0AAU8M0M3-F1
#
_entry.id   AF-A0AAU8M0M3-F1
#
_cell.length_a   1.000
_cell.length_b   1.000
_cell.length_c   1.000
_cell.angle_alpha   90.00
_cell.angle_beta   90.00
_cell.angle_gamma   90.00
#
_symmetry.space_group_name_H-M   'P 1'
#
loop_
_entity.id
_entity.type
_entity.pdbx_description
1 polymer ?
#
loop_
_entity_poly.entity_id
_entity_poly.type
_entity_poly.pdbx_seq_one_letter_code
_entity_poly.pdbx_strand_id
1 'polypeptide(L)'
;MRLFRIFSAGIAAVLFLVSLSHADVIVCFGDSITAGYKATPYPTNLQNMYGSAAGTQIVNAGKGGENTYRGAARISGVMDKYAPNYVVIMEGANDVMEGISASTTVFNLNIMLKAAVAVGAKPILSTITPNSSKSGYQPENYNPGIIDLAEGGGTTLVNTYANVVSNWSNLNVDGVHPNEDGSVKIAQGFYSQLVNTQNASSGGGGGGGCFIATAAYGTALEPQVVLLKRFRDLYLMTNRLGISFVELYYTYSPPVADFIRQHNFLRFIIRIFLLPLLTFSFFLVEFSPAEQLIIALVLLSSSGFFLIRFRKRLDAK
;
A
#
# COMPACT_ATOMS: atom_id res chain seq x y z
N MET A 1 54.03 -9.90 -1.22
CA MET A 1 52.79 -9.07 -1.34
C MET A 1 51.91 -9.43 -2.57
N ARG A 2 51.73 -10.72 -2.90
CA ARG A 2 50.77 -11.16 -3.93
C ARG A 2 49.75 -12.22 -3.48
N LEU A 3 49.83 -12.71 -2.24
CA LEU A 3 48.87 -13.68 -1.68
C LEU A 3 47.66 -13.05 -0.94
N PHE A 4 47.71 -11.76 -0.59
CA PHE A 4 46.61 -11.09 0.12
C PHE A 4 45.48 -10.55 -0.78
N ARG A 5 45.59 -10.73 -2.11
CA ARG A 5 44.58 -10.30 -3.10
C ARG A 5 43.62 -11.41 -3.54
N ILE A 6 43.87 -12.66 -3.15
CA ILE A 6 43.05 -13.81 -3.56
C ILE A 6 42.04 -14.20 -2.47
N PHE A 7 42.33 -13.92 -1.20
CA PHE A 7 41.41 -14.22 -0.09
C PHE A 7 40.23 -13.25 0.06
N SER A 8 40.35 -12.03 -0.47
CA SER A 8 39.28 -11.02 -0.45
C SER A 8 38.28 -11.14 -1.60
N ALA A 9 38.63 -11.86 -2.67
CA ALA A 9 37.73 -12.14 -3.79
C ALA A 9 36.83 -13.36 -3.54
N GLY A 10 37.32 -14.36 -2.77
CA GLY A 10 36.56 -15.58 -2.47
C GLY A 10 35.42 -15.36 -1.46
N ILE A 11 35.61 -14.53 -0.44
CA ILE A 11 34.56 -14.25 0.56
C ILE A 11 33.50 -13.29 -0.01
N ALA A 12 33.91 -12.35 -0.88
CA ALA A 12 32.97 -11.50 -1.59
C ALA A 12 32.10 -12.29 -2.59
N ALA A 13 32.65 -13.29 -3.30
CA ALA A 13 31.89 -14.11 -4.24
C ALA A 13 30.91 -15.08 -3.53
N VAL A 14 31.27 -15.61 -2.35
CA VAL A 14 30.36 -16.44 -1.54
C VAL A 14 29.28 -15.59 -0.85
N LEU A 15 29.56 -14.33 -0.49
CA LEU A 15 28.54 -13.40 0.01
C LEU A 15 27.67 -12.79 -1.11
N PHE A 16 28.14 -12.78 -2.36
CA PHE A 16 27.35 -12.34 -3.52
C PHE A 16 26.42 -13.43 -4.07
N LEU A 17 26.58 -14.69 -3.64
CA LEU A 17 25.73 -15.81 -4.02
C LEU A 17 24.55 -16.06 -3.07
N VAL A 18 24.48 -15.35 -1.93
CA VAL A 18 23.40 -15.53 -0.92
C VAL A 18 22.32 -14.44 -1.00
N SER A 19 22.36 -13.58 -2.02
CA SER A 19 21.25 -12.65 -2.31
C SER A 19 20.66 -12.92 -3.70
N LEU A 20 20.33 -14.17 -4.01
CA LEU A 20 19.09 -14.37 -4.75
C LEU A 20 17.99 -13.88 -3.80
N SER A 21 17.29 -12.79 -4.14
CA SER A 21 16.03 -12.47 -3.51
C SER A 21 15.19 -13.75 -3.53
N HIS A 22 14.97 -14.37 -2.37
CA HIS A 22 14.09 -15.52 -2.31
C HIS A 22 12.75 -15.07 -2.88
N ALA A 23 12.19 -15.86 -3.80
CA ALA A 23 10.83 -15.66 -4.28
C ALA A 23 9.90 -15.50 -3.07
N ASP A 24 9.29 -14.33 -2.90
CA ASP A 24 8.32 -14.14 -1.81
C ASP A 24 7.09 -15.01 -2.09
N VAL A 25 6.69 -15.83 -1.12
CA VAL A 25 5.44 -16.56 -1.16
C VAL A 25 4.40 -15.79 -0.35
N ILE A 26 3.31 -15.40 -1.02
CA ILE A 26 2.18 -14.69 -0.42
C ILE A 26 0.96 -15.61 -0.48
N VAL A 27 0.47 -16.03 0.67
CA VAL A 27 -0.76 -16.82 0.76
C VAL A 27 -1.97 -15.89 0.92
N CYS A 28 -2.94 -16.00 0.03
CA CYS A 28 -4.24 -15.38 0.17
C CYS A 28 -5.21 -16.39 0.81
N PHE A 29 -5.48 -16.22 2.09
CA PHE A 29 -6.33 -17.09 2.90
C PHE A 29 -7.70 -16.46 3.14
N GLY A 30 -8.76 -17.24 2.93
CA GLY A 30 -10.13 -16.80 3.19
C GLY A 30 -11.18 -17.72 2.57
N ASP A 31 -12.33 -17.14 2.25
CA ASP A 31 -13.54 -17.87 1.87
C ASP A 31 -13.80 -17.91 0.34
N SER A 32 -15.07 -17.91 -0.08
CA SER A 32 -15.49 -17.90 -1.50
C SER A 32 -15.07 -16.65 -2.25
N ILE A 33 -14.91 -15.51 -1.56
CA ILE A 33 -14.44 -14.27 -2.16
C ILE A 33 -12.96 -14.43 -2.54
N THR A 34 -12.16 -15.04 -1.67
CA THR A 34 -10.76 -15.37 -1.97
C THR A 34 -10.63 -16.46 -3.02
N ALA A 35 -11.51 -17.46 -2.99
CA ALA A 35 -11.54 -18.53 -3.99
C ALA A 35 -11.90 -18.02 -5.40
N GLY A 36 -12.52 -16.84 -5.53
CA GLY A 36 -12.96 -16.27 -6.81
C GLY A 36 -14.22 -16.91 -7.35
N TYR A 37 -15.25 -17.07 -6.52
CA TYR A 37 -16.54 -17.57 -6.99
C TYR A 37 -17.15 -16.62 -8.04
N LYS A 38 -17.40 -17.13 -9.25
CA LYS A 38 -18.02 -16.44 -10.41
C LYS A 38 -17.20 -15.34 -11.12
N ALA A 39 -15.94 -15.14 -10.76
CA ALA A 39 -15.05 -14.20 -11.44
C ALA A 39 -13.60 -14.66 -11.34
N THR A 40 -12.69 -14.03 -12.07
CA THR A 40 -11.26 -14.22 -11.84
C THR A 40 -10.92 -13.92 -10.37
N PRO A 41 -10.28 -14.84 -9.61
CA PRO A 41 -9.97 -14.62 -8.20
C PRO A 41 -9.05 -13.41 -7.99
N TYR A 42 -9.27 -12.61 -6.94
CA TYR A 42 -8.37 -11.49 -6.63
C TYR A 42 -6.91 -11.95 -6.45
N PRO A 43 -6.60 -13.16 -5.92
CA PRO A 43 -5.21 -13.63 -5.86
C PRO A 43 -4.57 -13.76 -7.25
N THR A 44 -5.33 -14.12 -8.28
CA THR A 44 -4.84 -14.15 -9.67
C THR A 44 -4.57 -12.74 -10.18
N ASN A 45 -5.46 -11.79 -9.92
CA ASN A 45 -5.24 -10.39 -10.27
C ASN A 45 -4.04 -9.79 -9.53
N LEU A 46 -3.86 -10.16 -8.26
CA LEU A 46 -2.69 -9.78 -7.46
C LEU A 46 -1.40 -10.34 -8.05
N GLN A 47 -1.39 -11.61 -8.49
CA GLN A 47 -0.24 -12.20 -9.18
C GLN A 47 0.11 -11.44 -10.46
N ASN A 48 -0.91 -11.04 -11.23
CA ASN A 48 -0.72 -10.25 -12.45
C ASN A 48 -0.12 -8.87 -12.16
N MET A 49 -0.49 -8.23 -11.05
CA MET A 49 0.06 -6.93 -10.64
C MET A 49 1.54 -6.99 -10.24
N TYR A 50 1.99 -8.09 -9.61
CA TYR A 50 3.42 -8.33 -9.37
C TYR A 50 4.20 -8.60 -10.66
N GLY A 51 3.55 -9.24 -11.65
CA GLY A 51 4.18 -9.63 -12.90
C GLY A 51 5.12 -10.84 -12.76
N SER A 52 5.43 -11.47 -13.88
CA SER A 52 6.23 -12.71 -13.93
C SER A 52 7.71 -12.52 -13.55
N ALA A 53 8.22 -11.28 -13.62
CA ALA A 53 9.63 -10.96 -13.35
C ALA A 53 9.94 -10.72 -11.86
N ALA A 54 8.91 -10.51 -11.02
CA ALA A 54 9.10 -10.19 -9.60
C ALA A 54 9.51 -11.39 -8.73
N GLY A 55 9.46 -12.61 -9.28
CA GLY A 55 9.72 -13.84 -8.53
C GLY A 55 8.73 -14.11 -7.39
N THR A 56 7.69 -13.28 -7.21
CA THR A 56 6.70 -13.43 -6.14
C THR A 56 5.62 -14.44 -6.55
N GLN A 57 5.36 -15.41 -5.70
CA GLN A 57 4.31 -16.41 -5.87
C GLN A 57 3.09 -16.05 -5.01
N ILE A 58 1.94 -15.84 -5.65
CA ILE A 58 0.66 -15.69 -4.97
C ILE A 58 -0.05 -17.05 -4.92
N VAL A 59 -0.32 -17.53 -3.72
CA VAL A 59 -1.07 -18.78 -3.49
C VAL A 59 -2.51 -18.44 -3.14
N ASN A 60 -3.47 -18.94 -3.91
CA ASN A 60 -4.88 -18.88 -3.53
C ASN A 60 -5.22 -20.04 -2.59
N ALA A 61 -5.47 -19.72 -1.32
CA ALA A 61 -5.92 -20.64 -0.27
C ALA A 61 -7.37 -20.35 0.16
N GLY A 62 -8.19 -19.82 -0.75
CA GLY A 62 -9.61 -19.56 -0.58
C GLY A 62 -10.45 -20.84 -0.52
N LYS A 63 -11.41 -20.91 0.38
CA LYS A 63 -12.32 -22.05 0.54
C LYS A 63 -13.77 -21.59 0.68
N GLY A 64 -14.58 -21.85 -0.35
CA GLY A 64 -15.98 -21.41 -0.38
C GLY A 64 -16.79 -21.86 0.83
N GLY A 65 -17.57 -20.94 1.41
CA GLY A 65 -18.44 -21.18 2.56
C GLY A 65 -17.69 -21.38 3.89
N GLU A 66 -16.43 -20.98 3.98
CA GLU A 66 -15.66 -21.04 5.22
C GLU A 66 -15.96 -19.85 6.14
N ASN A 67 -16.21 -20.14 7.41
CA ASN A 67 -16.33 -19.16 8.48
C ASN A 67 -15.03 -19.14 9.31
N THR A 68 -14.87 -18.15 10.18
CA THR A 68 -13.60 -17.98 10.92
C THR A 68 -13.27 -19.14 11.86
N TYR A 69 -14.27 -19.87 12.38
CA TYR A 69 -14.02 -21.06 13.19
C TYR A 69 -13.28 -22.14 12.39
N ARG A 70 -13.78 -22.43 11.18
CA ARG A 70 -13.15 -23.40 10.27
C ARG A 70 -11.80 -22.90 9.75
N GLY A 71 -11.71 -21.60 9.45
CA GLY A 71 -10.45 -20.95 9.06
C GLY A 71 -9.37 -21.09 10.13
N ALA A 72 -9.70 -20.83 11.39
CA ALA A 72 -8.78 -20.95 12.52
C ALA A 72 -8.28 -22.39 12.73
N ALA A 73 -9.10 -23.39 12.41
CA ALA A 73 -8.70 -24.80 12.44
C ALA A 73 -7.81 -25.20 11.24
N ARG A 74 -7.91 -24.50 10.11
CA ARG A 74 -7.22 -24.84 8.85
C ARG A 74 -5.90 -24.10 8.64
N ILE A 75 -5.76 -22.90 9.22
CA ILE A 75 -4.68 -21.97 8.90
C ILE A 75 -3.27 -22.55 9.13
N SER A 76 -3.04 -23.29 10.21
CA SER A 76 -1.72 -23.88 10.50
C SER A 76 -1.27 -24.83 9.39
N GLY A 77 -2.15 -25.71 8.92
CA GLY A 77 -1.85 -26.61 7.81
C GLY A 77 -1.57 -25.89 6.49
N VAL A 78 -2.14 -24.69 6.28
CA VAL A 78 -1.80 -23.84 5.12
C VAL A 78 -0.42 -23.19 5.31
N MET A 79 -0.12 -22.70 6.52
CA MET A 79 1.18 -22.13 6.84
C MET A 79 2.30 -23.17 6.68
N ASP A 80 2.11 -24.38 7.19
CA ASP A 80 3.08 -25.49 7.07
C ASP A 80 3.29 -25.90 5.61
N LYS A 81 2.22 -25.93 4.81
CA LYS A 81 2.28 -26.36 3.42
C LYS A 81 3.06 -25.37 2.52
N TYR A 82 2.88 -24.07 2.75
CA TYR A 82 3.37 -23.04 1.83
C TYR A 82 4.54 -22.21 2.39
N ALA A 83 4.82 -22.28 3.70
CA ALA A 83 5.86 -21.54 4.40
C ALA A 83 5.95 -20.06 3.94
N PRO A 84 4.85 -19.29 4.01
CA PRO A 84 4.77 -18.00 3.34
C PRO A 84 5.58 -16.90 4.04
N ASN A 85 6.06 -15.93 3.26
CA ASN A 85 6.61 -14.67 3.77
C ASN A 85 5.49 -13.74 4.27
N TYR A 86 4.35 -13.74 3.56
CA TYR A 86 3.18 -12.95 3.89
C TYR A 86 1.91 -13.79 3.79
N VAL A 87 0.94 -13.50 4.66
CA VAL A 87 -0.41 -14.07 4.53
C VAL A 87 -1.45 -12.97 4.59
N VAL A 88 -2.26 -12.88 3.53
CA VAL A 88 -3.47 -12.08 3.52
C VAL A 88 -4.59 -12.91 4.13
N ILE A 89 -5.27 -12.39 5.15
CA ILE A 89 -6.41 -13.04 5.81
C ILE A 89 -7.64 -12.17 5.56
N MET A 90 -8.57 -12.69 4.76
CA MET A 90 -9.86 -12.07 4.48
C MET A 90 -10.97 -13.10 4.69
N GLU A 91 -11.49 -13.12 5.91
CA GLU A 91 -12.50 -14.08 6.36
C GLU A 91 -13.48 -13.41 7.33
N GLY A 92 -14.67 -13.99 7.50
CA GLY A 92 -15.72 -13.48 8.38
C GLY A 92 -17.00 -13.10 7.67
N ALA A 93 -17.05 -13.06 6.34
CA ALA A 93 -18.31 -12.82 5.62
C ALA A 93 -19.35 -13.91 5.96
N ASN A 94 -18.94 -15.17 6.01
CA ASN A 94 -19.84 -16.27 6.40
C ASN A 94 -20.25 -16.20 7.88
N ASP A 95 -19.42 -15.67 8.78
CA ASP A 95 -19.79 -15.43 10.18
C ASP A 95 -20.99 -14.48 10.29
N VAL A 96 -20.95 -13.36 9.55
CA VAL A 96 -22.05 -12.41 9.48
C VAL A 96 -23.30 -13.10 8.90
N MET A 97 -23.15 -13.94 7.88
CA MET A 97 -24.25 -14.68 7.28
C MET A 97 -24.85 -15.73 8.21
N GLU A 98 -24.04 -16.39 9.03
CA GLU A 98 -24.44 -17.45 9.95
C GLU A 98 -24.86 -16.92 11.33
N GLY A 99 -24.65 -15.62 11.61
CA GLY A 99 -24.98 -15.00 12.89
C GLY A 99 -23.98 -15.30 14.00
N ILE A 100 -22.74 -15.65 13.65
CA ILE A 100 -21.64 -15.80 14.62
C ILE A 100 -21.29 -14.40 15.15
N SER A 101 -21.17 -14.24 16.47
CA SER A 101 -20.94 -12.91 17.06
C SER A 101 -19.62 -12.27 16.60
N ALA A 102 -19.61 -10.93 16.48
CA ALA A 102 -18.42 -10.16 16.11
C ALA A 102 -17.21 -10.42 17.02
N SER A 103 -17.42 -10.59 18.32
CA SER A 103 -16.35 -10.92 19.27
C SER A 103 -15.75 -12.30 19.01
N THR A 104 -16.57 -13.29 18.63
CA THR A 104 -16.08 -14.64 18.25
C THR A 104 -15.31 -14.58 16.93
N THR A 105 -15.81 -13.84 15.94
CA THR A 105 -15.11 -13.61 14.66
C THR A 105 -13.74 -13.00 14.89
N VAL A 106 -13.64 -11.92 15.67
CA VAL A 106 -12.36 -11.26 16.02
C VAL A 106 -11.43 -12.21 16.79
N PHE A 107 -11.96 -12.99 17.75
CA PHE A 107 -11.18 -13.99 18.47
C PHE A 107 -10.56 -15.04 17.53
N ASN A 108 -11.34 -15.57 16.59
CA ASN A 108 -10.87 -16.54 15.62
C ASN A 108 -9.86 -15.94 14.62
N LEU A 109 -10.08 -14.70 14.16
CA LEU A 109 -9.11 -13.99 13.33
C LEU A 109 -7.78 -13.82 14.07
N ASN A 110 -7.79 -13.49 15.36
CA ASN A 110 -6.57 -13.41 16.17
C ASN A 110 -5.83 -14.75 16.27
N ILE A 111 -6.53 -15.89 16.30
CA ILE A 111 -5.90 -17.22 16.21
C ILE A 111 -5.15 -17.37 14.89
N MET A 112 -5.76 -16.97 13.77
CA MET A 112 -5.11 -17.03 12.45
C MET A 112 -3.90 -16.11 12.36
N LEU A 113 -3.99 -14.88 12.89
CA LEU A 113 -2.85 -13.96 12.97
C LEU A 113 -1.69 -14.57 13.75
N LYS A 114 -1.97 -15.17 14.92
CA LYS A 114 -0.94 -15.84 15.74
C LYS A 114 -0.31 -17.04 15.03
N ALA A 115 -1.10 -17.83 14.33
CA ALA A 115 -0.59 -18.96 13.56
C ALA A 115 0.37 -18.52 12.43
N ALA A 116 0.06 -17.41 11.75
CA ALA A 116 0.94 -16.81 10.76
C ALA A 116 2.27 -16.34 11.37
N VAL A 117 2.19 -15.58 12.46
CA VAL A 117 3.38 -15.06 13.15
C VAL A 117 4.25 -16.19 13.70
N ALA A 118 3.65 -17.29 14.18
CA ALA A 118 4.36 -18.43 14.74
C ALA A 118 5.31 -19.12 13.74
N VAL A 119 5.01 -19.05 12.43
CA VAL A 119 5.89 -19.57 11.37
C VAL A 119 6.79 -18.49 10.76
N GLY A 120 6.79 -17.28 11.33
CA GLY A 120 7.56 -16.14 10.83
C GLY A 120 6.93 -15.39 9.66
N ALA A 121 5.69 -15.73 9.27
CA ALA A 121 4.97 -15.01 8.23
C ALA A 121 4.45 -13.67 8.76
N LYS A 122 4.38 -12.66 7.87
CA LYS A 122 3.79 -11.35 8.17
C LYS A 122 2.31 -11.35 7.79
N PRO A 123 1.38 -11.32 8.75
CA PRO A 123 -0.03 -11.28 8.42
C PRO A 123 -0.45 -9.89 7.92
N ILE A 124 -1.43 -9.89 7.03
CA ILE A 124 -2.18 -8.74 6.55
C ILE A 124 -3.65 -9.06 6.76
N LEU A 125 -4.30 -8.30 7.63
CA LEU A 125 -5.71 -8.50 7.96
C LEU A 125 -6.59 -7.64 7.06
N SER A 126 -7.75 -8.17 6.68
CA SER A 126 -8.73 -7.46 5.88
C SER A 126 -10.08 -7.33 6.57
N THR A 127 -10.77 -6.21 6.34
CA THR A 127 -12.17 -6.03 6.76
C THR A 127 -13.13 -6.84 5.87
N ILE A 128 -14.27 -7.22 6.44
CA ILE A 128 -15.32 -7.98 5.78
C ILE A 128 -16.02 -7.10 4.73
N THR A 129 -16.19 -7.62 3.51
CA THR A 129 -16.83 -6.90 2.40
C THR A 129 -18.34 -6.69 2.61
N PRO A 130 -18.96 -5.74 1.90
CA PRO A 130 -20.42 -5.58 1.89
C PRO A 130 -21.12 -6.82 1.34
N ASN A 131 -22.38 -7.02 1.73
CA ASN A 131 -23.28 -7.97 1.08
C ASN A 131 -24.68 -7.35 1.00
N SER A 132 -25.18 -7.18 -0.22
CA SER A 132 -26.52 -6.61 -0.51
C SER A 132 -27.55 -7.67 -0.88
N SER A 133 -27.19 -8.96 -0.87
CA SER A 133 -28.09 -10.07 -1.22
C SER A 133 -28.93 -10.55 -0.04
N LYS A 134 -28.47 -10.35 1.20
CA LYS A 134 -29.12 -10.86 2.42
C LYS A 134 -29.52 -9.73 3.36
N SER A 135 -30.82 -9.64 3.64
CA SER A 135 -31.34 -8.73 4.67
C SER A 135 -30.74 -9.06 6.05
N GLY A 136 -30.31 -8.03 6.77
CA GLY A 136 -29.70 -8.17 8.11
C GLY A 136 -28.20 -8.49 8.11
N TYR A 137 -27.55 -8.64 6.96
CA TYR A 137 -26.10 -8.70 6.89
C TYR A 137 -25.52 -7.31 7.22
N GLN A 138 -24.77 -7.21 8.32
CA GLN A 138 -24.26 -5.94 8.86
C GLN A 138 -22.78 -6.06 9.24
N PRO A 139 -21.85 -6.02 8.26
CA PRO A 139 -20.41 -6.14 8.51
C PRO A 139 -19.87 -4.92 9.29
N GLU A 140 -20.62 -3.82 9.35
CA GLU A 140 -20.31 -2.63 10.13
C GLU A 140 -20.29 -2.92 11.64
N ASN A 141 -20.98 -3.98 12.09
CA ASN A 141 -20.93 -4.44 13.48
C ASN A 141 -19.67 -5.27 13.80
N TYR A 142 -18.90 -5.67 12.78
CA TYR A 142 -17.74 -6.56 12.89
C TYR A 142 -16.44 -5.83 12.57
N ASN A 143 -16.46 -5.03 11.49
CA ASN A 143 -15.29 -4.35 10.95
C ASN A 143 -14.55 -3.45 11.95
N PRO A 144 -15.20 -2.70 12.87
CA PRO A 144 -14.49 -1.96 13.91
C PRO A 144 -13.58 -2.84 14.77
N GLY A 145 -14.08 -4.00 15.22
CA GLY A 145 -13.26 -4.93 16.02
C GLY A 145 -12.12 -5.59 15.24
N ILE A 146 -12.27 -5.76 13.92
CA ILE A 146 -11.19 -6.23 13.03
C ILE A 146 -10.12 -5.14 12.87
N ILE A 147 -10.53 -3.88 12.73
CA ILE A 147 -9.63 -2.73 12.68
C ILE A 147 -8.84 -2.63 13.99
N ASP A 148 -9.54 -2.67 15.13
CA ASP A 148 -8.94 -2.61 16.47
C ASP A 148 -7.95 -3.77 16.70
N LEU A 149 -8.29 -4.98 16.24
CA LEU A 149 -7.40 -6.14 16.30
C LEU A 149 -6.10 -5.90 15.52
N ALA A 150 -6.21 -5.34 14.31
CA ALA A 150 -5.04 -5.04 13.50
C ALA A 150 -4.16 -3.96 14.15
N GLU A 151 -4.76 -2.86 14.59
CA GLU A 151 -4.05 -1.75 15.23
C GLU A 151 -3.40 -2.17 16.55
N GLY A 152 -4.14 -2.84 17.43
CA GLY A 152 -3.64 -3.29 18.73
C GLY A 152 -2.55 -4.37 18.62
N GLY A 153 -2.56 -5.16 17.55
CA GLY A 153 -1.53 -6.18 17.26
C GLY A 153 -0.36 -5.69 16.41
N GLY A 154 -0.35 -4.43 15.97
CA GLY A 154 0.62 -3.93 14.99
C GLY A 154 0.59 -4.69 13.66
N THR A 155 -0.54 -5.32 13.34
CA THR A 155 -0.76 -6.05 12.10
C THR A 155 -1.18 -5.08 11.01
N THR A 156 -0.62 -5.27 9.82
CA THR A 156 -1.01 -4.48 8.65
C THR A 156 -2.48 -4.72 8.30
N LEU A 157 -3.26 -3.64 8.18
CA LEU A 157 -4.68 -3.68 7.80
C LEU A 157 -4.90 -3.25 6.34
N VAL A 158 -5.78 -3.95 5.63
CA VAL A 158 -6.40 -3.47 4.38
C VAL A 158 -7.91 -3.36 4.58
N ASN A 159 -8.42 -2.12 4.60
CA ASN A 159 -9.85 -1.86 4.76
C ASN A 159 -10.62 -2.09 3.44
N THR A 160 -10.77 -3.36 3.06
CA THR A 160 -11.44 -3.77 1.82
C THR A 160 -12.89 -3.31 1.78
N TYR A 161 -13.62 -3.32 2.90
CA TYR A 161 -14.98 -2.77 2.97
C TYR A 161 -15.02 -1.32 2.46
N ALA A 162 -14.19 -0.44 3.02
CA ALA A 162 -14.14 0.97 2.61
C ALA A 162 -13.73 1.14 1.13
N ASN A 163 -12.90 0.25 0.61
CA ASN A 163 -12.42 0.30 -0.78
C ASN A 163 -13.51 -0.01 -1.82
N VAL A 164 -14.56 -0.76 -1.43
CA VAL A 164 -15.57 -1.28 -2.38
C VAL A 164 -17.01 -0.85 -2.07
N VAL A 165 -17.32 -0.46 -0.84
CA VAL A 165 -18.69 -0.19 -0.39
C VAL A 165 -19.41 0.88 -1.22
N SER A 166 -18.72 1.95 -1.59
CA SER A 166 -19.31 3.09 -2.30
C SER A 166 -19.81 2.76 -3.71
N ASN A 167 -19.33 1.68 -4.31
CA ASN A 167 -19.72 1.23 -5.64
C ASN A 167 -20.08 -0.26 -5.66
N TRP A 168 -20.45 -0.83 -4.51
CA TRP A 168 -20.59 -2.28 -4.37
C TRP A 168 -21.56 -2.87 -5.38
N SER A 169 -22.67 -2.18 -5.66
CA SER A 169 -23.68 -2.61 -6.64
C SER A 169 -23.13 -2.92 -8.03
N ASN A 170 -22.04 -2.25 -8.44
CA ASN A 170 -21.39 -2.46 -9.74
C ASN A 170 -20.13 -3.31 -9.65
N LEU A 171 -19.68 -3.67 -8.44
CA LEU A 171 -18.46 -4.45 -8.18
C LEU A 171 -18.75 -5.90 -7.80
N ASN A 172 -20.01 -6.33 -7.83
CA ASN A 172 -20.41 -7.69 -7.48
C ASN A 172 -21.29 -8.33 -8.57
N VAL A 173 -21.46 -9.65 -8.52
CA VAL A 173 -22.34 -10.41 -9.44
C VAL A 173 -23.67 -10.85 -8.83
N ASP A 174 -23.76 -10.98 -7.51
CA ASP A 174 -24.92 -11.56 -6.83
C ASP A 174 -25.24 -10.93 -5.46
N GLY A 175 -24.70 -9.75 -5.23
CA GLY A 175 -24.75 -9.01 -3.98
C GLY A 175 -23.66 -9.40 -2.98
N VAL A 176 -22.94 -10.51 -3.18
CA VAL A 176 -21.93 -11.05 -2.23
C VAL A 176 -20.55 -11.18 -2.88
N HIS A 177 -20.49 -11.74 -4.07
CA HIS A 177 -19.24 -12.12 -4.70
C HIS A 177 -18.77 -11.03 -5.68
N PRO A 178 -17.49 -10.62 -5.63
CA PRO A 178 -16.96 -9.64 -6.56
C PRO A 178 -17.10 -10.12 -8.02
N ASN A 179 -17.39 -9.19 -8.92
CA ASN A 179 -17.21 -9.42 -10.36
C ASN A 179 -15.75 -9.18 -10.76
N GLU A 180 -15.45 -9.18 -12.06
CA GLU A 180 -14.08 -8.93 -12.55
C GLU A 180 -13.50 -7.61 -12.02
N ASP A 181 -14.27 -6.51 -12.09
CA ASP A 181 -13.83 -5.19 -11.61
C ASP A 181 -13.66 -5.15 -10.09
N GLY A 182 -14.59 -5.75 -9.34
CA GLY A 182 -14.52 -5.87 -7.89
C GLY A 182 -13.30 -6.68 -7.45
N SER A 183 -13.03 -7.78 -8.13
CA SER A 183 -11.86 -8.63 -7.88
C SER A 183 -10.55 -7.86 -8.10
N VAL A 184 -10.44 -7.11 -9.20
CA VAL A 184 -9.30 -6.21 -9.45
C VAL A 184 -9.18 -5.15 -8.35
N LYS A 185 -10.29 -4.54 -7.92
CA LYS A 185 -10.29 -3.51 -6.88
C LYS A 185 -9.78 -4.03 -5.54
N ILE A 186 -10.19 -5.24 -5.16
CA ILE A 186 -9.70 -5.92 -3.95
C ILE A 186 -8.19 -6.20 -4.09
N ALA A 187 -7.76 -6.76 -5.23
CA ALA A 187 -6.36 -7.03 -5.48
C ALA A 187 -5.47 -5.77 -5.40
N GLN A 188 -5.93 -4.63 -5.94
CA GLN A 188 -5.23 -3.34 -5.84
C GLN A 188 -5.00 -2.90 -4.39
N GLY A 189 -6.02 -3.08 -3.53
CA GLY A 189 -5.92 -2.79 -2.11
C GLY A 189 -4.79 -3.57 -1.44
N PHE A 190 -4.78 -4.90 -1.65
CA PHE A 190 -3.72 -5.76 -1.11
C PHE A 190 -2.35 -5.48 -1.72
N TYR A 191 -2.26 -5.31 -3.04
CA TYR A 191 -1.01 -5.02 -3.74
C TYR A 191 -0.33 -3.77 -3.18
N SER A 192 -1.08 -2.69 -3.02
CA SER A 192 -0.55 -1.43 -2.50
C SER A 192 0.11 -1.62 -1.13
N GLN A 193 -0.49 -2.44 -0.27
CA GLN A 193 -0.04 -2.61 1.09
C GLN A 193 1.06 -3.68 1.24
N LEU A 194 1.00 -4.75 0.45
CA LEU A 194 2.06 -5.76 0.39
C LEU A 194 3.37 -5.14 -0.12
N VAL A 195 3.33 -4.37 -1.21
CA VAL A 195 4.50 -3.66 -1.74
C VAL A 195 5.05 -2.68 -0.71
N ASN A 196 4.18 -1.94 0.00
CA ASN A 196 4.62 -1.07 1.09
C ASN A 196 5.32 -1.85 2.21
N THR A 197 4.78 -3.00 2.60
CA THR A 197 5.31 -3.83 3.69
C THR A 197 6.64 -4.50 3.28
N GLN A 198 6.75 -5.00 2.06
CA GLN A 198 7.99 -5.56 1.50
C GLN A 198 9.10 -4.52 1.44
N ASN A 199 8.77 -3.31 0.96
CA ASN A 199 9.73 -2.20 0.91
C ASN A 199 10.14 -1.70 2.30
N ALA A 200 9.26 -1.79 3.31
CA ALA A 200 9.62 -1.50 4.70
C ALA A 200 10.51 -2.58 5.34
N SER A 201 10.56 -3.78 4.75
CA SER A 201 11.30 -4.94 5.25
C SER A 201 12.70 -5.08 4.63
N SER A 202 12.89 -4.57 3.41
CA SER A 202 14.16 -4.57 2.67
C SER A 202 15.01 -3.32 2.90
N GLY A 203 14.49 -2.33 3.61
CA GLY A 203 15.23 -1.15 4.05
C GLY A 203 14.72 -0.68 5.40
N GLY A 204 15.61 -0.59 6.38
CA GLY A 204 15.30 0.11 7.62
C GLY A 204 14.74 1.51 7.29
N GLY A 205 13.51 1.78 7.74
CA GLY A 205 12.94 3.13 7.78
C GLY A 205 11.82 3.42 6.78
N GLY A 206 10.60 2.96 7.09
CA GLY A 206 9.38 3.78 7.02
C GLY A 206 8.73 4.06 5.65
N GLY A 207 7.52 3.50 5.47
CA GLY A 207 6.30 4.20 5.03
C GLY A 207 6.00 4.34 3.52
N GLY A 208 4.94 3.65 3.08
CA GLY A 208 4.41 3.71 1.72
C GLY A 208 4.15 5.11 1.17
N GLY A 209 4.51 5.29 -0.11
CA GLY A 209 3.92 6.28 -0.99
C GLY A 209 4.67 7.60 -1.19
N CYS A 210 5.94 7.55 -1.58
CA CYS A 210 6.67 8.58 -2.34
C CYS A 210 8.12 8.09 -2.53
N PHE A 211 8.32 7.03 -3.31
CA PHE A 211 9.59 6.29 -3.42
C PHE A 211 10.83 7.18 -3.62
N ILE A 212 10.78 8.14 -4.54
CA ILE A 212 11.90 9.05 -4.82
C ILE A 212 12.18 9.99 -3.64
N ALA A 213 11.14 10.52 -3.00
CA ALA A 213 11.31 11.41 -1.86
C ALA A 213 11.81 10.63 -0.65
N THR A 214 11.24 9.46 -0.35
CA THR A 214 11.74 8.55 0.69
C THR A 214 13.19 8.15 0.42
N ALA A 215 13.55 7.87 -0.84
CA ALA A 215 14.93 7.57 -1.21
C ALA A 215 15.87 8.74 -0.90
N ALA A 216 15.47 9.98 -1.18
CA ALA A 216 16.28 11.17 -0.95
C ALA A 216 16.35 11.61 0.53
N TYR A 217 15.25 11.49 1.27
CA TYR A 217 15.13 11.98 2.65
C TYR A 217 15.39 10.91 3.71
N GLY A 218 15.30 9.63 3.36
CA GLY A 218 15.74 8.50 4.18
C GLY A 218 14.61 7.74 4.86
N THR A 219 13.52 8.41 5.23
CA THR A 219 12.32 7.79 5.81
C THR A 219 11.07 8.45 5.25
N ALA A 220 9.98 7.71 5.13
CA ALA A 220 8.74 8.30 4.65
C ALA A 220 7.84 8.91 5.73
N LEU A 221 8.35 8.95 6.97
CA LEU A 221 7.83 9.80 8.04
C LEU A 221 8.44 11.20 8.03
N GLU A 222 9.43 11.44 7.18
CA GLU A 222 10.08 12.73 7.10
C GLU A 222 9.06 13.81 6.64
N PRO A 223 9.03 15.02 7.24
CA PRO A 223 8.01 16.03 6.95
C PRO A 223 7.86 16.37 5.47
N GLN A 224 8.95 16.42 4.71
CA GLN A 224 8.89 16.68 3.26
C GLN A 224 8.17 15.54 2.52
N VAL A 225 8.38 14.30 2.94
CA VAL A 225 7.75 13.13 2.32
C VAL A 225 6.27 13.05 2.70
N VAL A 226 5.93 13.36 3.96
CA VAL A 226 4.53 13.45 4.42
C VAL A 226 3.77 14.55 3.69
N LEU A 227 4.39 15.72 3.46
CA LEU A 227 3.78 16.81 2.70
C LEU A 227 3.44 16.39 1.27
N LEU A 228 4.37 15.74 0.57
CA LEU A 228 4.14 15.27 -0.81
C LEU A 228 3.06 14.18 -0.87
N LYS A 229 2.95 13.33 0.15
CA LYS A 229 1.85 12.37 0.30
C LYS A 229 0.49 13.07 0.41
N ARG A 230 0.38 14.05 1.31
CA ARG A 230 -0.84 14.85 1.47
C ARG A 230 -1.21 15.58 0.19
N PHE A 231 -0.24 16.17 -0.51
CA PHE A 231 -0.48 16.81 -1.80
C PHE A 231 -1.03 15.81 -2.85
N ARG A 232 -0.42 14.62 -2.95
CA ARG A 232 -0.93 13.54 -3.81
C ARG A 232 -2.39 13.22 -3.49
N ASP A 233 -2.68 12.97 -2.22
CA ASP A 233 -4.01 12.50 -1.79
C ASP A 233 -5.09 13.57 -1.96
N LEU A 234 -4.77 14.83 -1.65
CA LEU A 234 -5.72 15.93 -1.70
C LEU A 234 -5.92 16.51 -3.11
N TYR A 235 -4.91 16.44 -3.99
CA TYR A 235 -4.96 17.12 -5.29
C TYR A 235 -4.81 16.19 -6.49
N LEU A 236 -3.95 15.17 -6.43
CA LEU A 236 -3.71 14.29 -7.58
C LEU A 236 -4.73 13.15 -7.64
N MET A 237 -5.16 12.62 -6.50
CA MET A 237 -6.12 11.50 -6.46
C MET A 237 -7.59 11.92 -6.67
N THR A 238 -7.84 13.20 -6.95
CA THR A 238 -9.20 13.74 -7.13
C THR A 238 -9.72 13.66 -8.55
N ASN A 239 -8.84 13.41 -9.53
CA ASN A 239 -9.17 13.43 -10.95
C ASN A 239 -8.40 12.36 -11.73
N ARG A 240 -8.94 11.95 -12.88
CA ARG A 240 -8.40 10.85 -13.68
C ARG A 240 -6.95 11.07 -14.13
N LEU A 241 -6.61 12.30 -14.53
CA LEU A 241 -5.25 12.63 -14.98
C LEU A 241 -4.24 12.50 -13.84
N GLY A 242 -4.58 13.01 -12.66
CA GLY A 242 -3.74 12.88 -11.47
C GLY A 242 -3.61 11.44 -11.01
N ILE A 243 -4.68 10.64 -11.04
CA ILE A 243 -4.63 9.21 -10.73
C ILE A 243 -3.69 8.47 -11.69
N SER A 244 -3.82 8.66 -13.01
CA SER A 244 -2.94 8.03 -14.00
C SER A 244 -1.49 8.49 -13.86
N PHE A 245 -1.25 9.76 -13.54
CA PHE A 245 0.09 10.28 -13.26
C PHE A 245 0.71 9.57 -12.04
N VAL A 246 -0.07 9.44 -10.96
CA VAL A 246 0.36 8.74 -9.75
C VAL A 246 0.62 7.27 -10.06
N GLU A 247 -0.25 6.60 -10.80
CA GLU A 247 -0.07 5.19 -11.19
C GLU A 247 1.21 4.97 -12.02
N LEU A 248 1.50 5.87 -12.96
CA LEU A 248 2.75 5.89 -13.71
C LEU A 248 3.96 6.05 -12.77
N TYR A 249 3.88 6.99 -11.83
CA TYR A 249 4.91 7.18 -10.82
C TYR A 249 5.13 5.92 -10.00
N TYR A 250 4.08 5.27 -9.49
CA TYR A 250 4.20 4.04 -8.70
C TYR A 250 4.74 2.88 -9.52
N THR A 251 4.44 2.82 -10.81
CA THR A 251 4.94 1.79 -11.72
C THR A 251 6.44 1.93 -11.99
N TYR A 252 6.93 3.15 -12.26
CA TYR A 252 8.30 3.34 -12.77
C TYR A 252 9.30 3.89 -11.76
N SER A 253 8.86 4.54 -10.68
CA SER A 253 9.77 5.14 -9.70
C SER A 253 10.49 4.18 -8.73
N PRO A 254 10.00 2.96 -8.42
CA PRO A 254 10.70 2.10 -7.44
C PRO A 254 12.15 1.76 -7.81
N PRO A 255 12.48 1.30 -9.03
CA PRO A 255 13.87 0.99 -9.40
C PRO A 255 14.78 2.23 -9.36
N VAL A 256 14.23 3.39 -9.74
CA VAL A 256 14.93 4.68 -9.69
C VAL A 256 15.21 5.08 -8.23
N ALA A 257 14.24 4.87 -7.34
CA ALA A 257 14.38 5.13 -5.92
C ALA A 257 15.43 4.23 -5.27
N ASP A 258 15.47 2.94 -5.65
CA ASP A 258 16.47 1.99 -5.17
C ASP A 258 17.89 2.44 -5.56
N PHE A 259 18.07 2.89 -6.81
CA PHE A 259 19.34 3.43 -7.28
C PHE A 259 19.75 4.71 -6.52
N ILE A 260 18.81 5.64 -6.29
CA ILE A 260 19.07 6.88 -5.53
C ILE A 260 19.51 6.57 -4.09
N ARG A 261 18.91 5.58 -3.42
CA ARG A 261 19.22 5.24 -2.02
C ARG A 261 20.69 4.87 -1.82
N GLN A 262 21.33 4.29 -2.82
CA GLN A 262 22.72 3.85 -2.76
C GLN A 262 23.73 5.00 -2.96
N HIS A 263 23.28 6.19 -3.37
CA HIS A 263 24.15 7.28 -3.81
C HIS A 263 23.88 8.60 -3.09
N ASN A 264 24.71 8.95 -2.11
CA ASN A 264 24.56 10.18 -1.32
C ASN A 264 24.56 11.47 -2.17
N PHE A 265 25.34 11.52 -3.25
CA PHE A 265 25.36 12.67 -4.16
C PHE A 265 24.02 12.83 -4.90
N LEU A 266 23.43 11.73 -5.39
CA LEU A 266 22.11 11.78 -6.04
C LEU A 266 21.01 12.18 -5.07
N ARG A 267 21.06 11.71 -3.81
CA ARG A 267 20.13 12.15 -2.76
C ARG A 267 20.16 13.67 -2.60
N PHE A 268 21.35 14.27 -2.56
CA PHE A 268 21.51 15.72 -2.48
C PHE A 268 20.89 16.44 -3.69
N ILE A 269 21.19 15.96 -4.90
CA ILE A 269 20.63 16.53 -6.14
C ILE A 269 19.10 16.44 -6.15
N ILE A 270 18.53 15.28 -5.82
CA ILE A 270 17.07 15.09 -5.78
C ILE A 270 16.41 16.00 -4.75
N ARG A 271 17.02 16.24 -3.58
CA ARG A 271 16.49 17.20 -2.60
C ARG A 271 16.34 18.59 -3.22
N ILE A 272 17.34 19.07 -3.96
CA ILE A 272 17.28 20.36 -4.66
C ILE A 272 16.15 20.39 -5.69
N PHE A 273 16.03 19.34 -6.51
CA PHE A 273 14.96 19.26 -7.53
C PHE A 273 13.56 19.14 -6.94
N LEU A 274 13.43 18.58 -5.73
CA LEU A 274 12.14 18.50 -5.03
C LEU A 274 11.74 19.82 -4.35
N LEU A 275 12.66 20.77 -4.13
CA LEU A 275 12.35 22.01 -3.41
C LEU A 275 11.20 22.81 -4.05
N PRO A 276 11.16 23.08 -5.37
CA PRO A 276 10.05 23.82 -5.97
C PRO A 276 8.70 23.12 -5.82
N LEU A 277 8.70 21.79 -5.90
CA LEU A 277 7.49 21.00 -5.71
C LEU A 277 7.05 21.01 -4.25
N LEU A 278 7.99 20.96 -3.31
CA LEU A 278 7.72 21.03 -1.88
C LEU A 278 7.16 22.38 -1.47
N THR A 279 7.71 23.49 -1.98
CA THR A 279 7.19 24.82 -1.68
C THR A 279 5.80 25.04 -2.27
N PHE A 280 5.57 24.56 -3.51
CA PHE A 280 4.25 24.58 -4.13
C PHE A 280 3.23 23.72 -3.36
N SER A 281 3.62 22.50 -2.99
CA SER A 281 2.79 21.58 -2.21
C SER A 281 2.44 22.15 -0.84
N PHE A 282 3.42 22.75 -0.15
CA PHE A 282 3.22 23.42 1.14
C PHE A 282 2.19 24.56 1.01
N PHE A 283 2.35 25.40 -0.01
CA PHE A 283 1.44 26.50 -0.26
C PHE A 283 0.00 26.03 -0.49
N LEU A 284 -0.20 24.94 -1.25
CA LEU A 284 -1.53 24.41 -1.52
C LEU A 284 -2.14 23.72 -0.30
N VAL A 285 -1.37 22.90 0.42
CA VAL A 285 -1.88 22.03 1.50
C VAL A 285 -2.12 22.78 2.81
N GLU A 286 -1.28 23.76 3.14
CA GLU A 286 -1.31 24.42 4.46
C GLU A 286 -2.09 25.74 4.48
N PHE A 287 -2.35 26.37 3.32
CA PHE A 287 -3.11 27.62 3.24
C PHE A 287 -4.50 27.39 2.65
N SER A 288 -5.49 28.07 3.21
CA SER A 288 -6.85 28.09 2.68
C SER A 288 -6.93 28.84 1.34
N PRO A 289 -7.96 28.61 0.50
CA PRO A 289 -8.11 29.32 -0.77
C PRO A 289 -8.15 30.86 -0.62
N ALA A 290 -8.71 31.37 0.48
CA ALA A 290 -8.75 32.80 0.76
C ALA A 290 -7.35 33.37 1.08
N GLU A 291 -6.56 32.67 1.89
CA GLU A 291 -5.18 33.06 2.18
C GLU A 291 -4.30 32.98 0.94
N GLN A 292 -4.46 31.94 0.12
CA GLN A 292 -3.76 31.81 -1.15
C GLN A 292 -4.05 33.00 -2.07
N LEU A 293 -5.31 33.43 -2.15
CA LEU A 293 -5.72 34.60 -2.94
C LEU A 293 -5.09 35.90 -2.41
N ILE A 294 -5.09 36.11 -1.10
CA ILE A 294 -4.48 37.29 -0.47
C ILE A 294 -2.97 37.31 -0.77
N ILE A 295 -2.28 36.19 -0.60
CA ILE A 295 -0.83 36.10 -0.87
C ILE A 295 -0.54 36.38 -2.35
N ALA A 296 -1.33 35.84 -3.27
CA ALA A 296 -1.17 36.10 -4.71
C ALA A 296 -1.33 37.59 -5.05
N LEU A 297 -2.33 38.27 -4.47
CA LEU A 297 -2.55 39.71 -4.67
C LEU A 297 -1.40 40.56 -4.11
N VAL A 298 -0.84 40.19 -2.96
CA VAL A 298 0.33 40.87 -2.37
C VAL A 298 1.59 40.70 -3.25
N LEU A 299 1.82 39.50 -3.79
CA LEU A 299 2.95 39.26 -4.70
C LEU A 299 2.82 40.00 -6.04
N LEU A 300 1.60 40.08 -6.58
CA LEU A 300 1.34 40.82 -7.83
C LEU A 300 1.50 42.34 -7.65
N SER A 301 1.03 42.90 -6.54
CA SER A 301 1.15 44.34 -6.25
C SER A 301 2.59 44.78 -5.97
N SER A 302 3.38 43.97 -5.26
CA SER A 302 4.81 44.23 -5.02
C SER A 302 5.66 44.11 -6.30
N SER A 303 5.34 43.15 -7.17
CA SER A 303 5.97 43.01 -8.49
C SER A 303 5.62 44.18 -9.42
N GLY A 304 4.36 44.63 -9.41
CA GLY A 304 3.91 45.83 -10.14
C GLY A 304 4.62 47.11 -9.67
N PHE A 305 4.80 47.28 -8.36
CA PHE A 305 5.54 48.41 -7.79
C PHE A 305 7.01 48.41 -8.21
N PHE A 306 7.65 47.23 -8.26
CA PHE A 306 9.04 47.09 -8.68
C PHE A 306 9.22 47.40 -10.18
N LEU A 307 8.32 46.93 -11.04
CA LEU A 307 8.33 47.22 -12.49
C LEU A 307 8.08 48.70 -12.78
N ILE A 308 7.15 49.36 -12.06
CA ILE A 308 6.91 50.80 -12.18
C ILE A 308 8.17 51.59 -11.75
N ARG A 309 8.84 51.18 -10.67
CA ARG A 309 10.07 51.81 -10.19
C ARG A 309 11.25 51.59 -11.15
N PHE A 310 11.34 50.41 -11.77
CA PHE A 310 12.37 50.09 -12.75
C PHE A 310 12.18 50.89 -14.04
N ARG A 311 10.94 51.02 -14.52
CA ARG A 311 10.61 51.84 -15.71
C ARG A 311 10.90 53.33 -15.47
N LYS A 312 10.48 53.90 -14.33
CA LYS A 312 10.82 55.29 -13.96
C LYS A 312 12.33 55.56 -13.86
N ARG A 313 13.16 54.54 -13.59
CA ARG A 313 14.63 54.66 -13.58
C ARG A 313 15.26 54.60 -14.98
N LEU A 314 14.59 53.96 -15.94
CA LEU A 314 15.03 53.92 -17.33
C LEU A 314 14.65 55.21 -18.08
N ASP A 315 13.47 55.78 -17.79
CA ASP A 315 13.01 57.05 -18.39
C ASP A 315 13.71 58.30 -17.82
N ALA A 316 14.50 58.14 -16.75
CA ALA A 316 15.25 59.21 -16.07
C ALA A 316 16.75 59.27 -16.47
N LYS A 317 17.14 58.55 -17.53
CA LYS A 317 18.45 58.62 -18.19
C LYS A 317 18.27 59.16 -19.60
#